data_AF-A0A6L3A240-F1
#
_entry.id   AF-A0A6L3A240-F1
#
_cell.length_a   1.000
_cell.length_b   1.000
_cell.length_c   1.000
_cell.angle_alpha   90.00
_cell.angle_beta   90.00
_cell.angle_gamma   90.00
#
_symmetry.space_group_name_H-M   'P 1'
#
loop_
_entity.id
_entity.type
_entity.pdbx_description
1 polymer ?
#
loop_
_entity_poly.entity_id
_entity_poly.type
_entity_poly.pdbx_seq_one_letter_code
_entity_poly.pdbx_strand_id
1 'polypeptide(L)'
;MIRDLSWRGAAVGAGAAVAGLVVGVTAGAGGWAVALLLAAAAVLGAIAGWMTFRNAESVVRGIASASNRLAEGELWERVPASSGATVELVRHFNHMASRMQELVRTIEADQARLEAVFDAGTDAMIAVSNDTSIRLVNMAALRLFGTSRDEAMGRALIEIVRDYELDA
;
A
#
# COMPACT_ATOMS: atom_id res chain seq x y z
N MET A 1 21.85 12.43 -0.42
CA MET A 1 21.61 13.88 -0.67
C MET A 1 20.79 14.55 0.47
N ILE A 2 20.96 14.11 1.73
CA ILE A 2 20.10 14.47 2.89
C ILE A 2 20.89 15.24 3.98
N ARG A 3 22.22 15.33 3.86
CA ARG A 3 23.10 15.97 4.87
C ARG A 3 23.20 17.49 4.76
N ASP A 4 22.73 18.10 3.67
CA ASP A 4 23.08 19.50 3.36
C ASP A 4 22.12 20.54 3.95
N LEU A 5 20.86 20.16 4.24
CA LEU A 5 19.84 21.16 4.61
C LEU A 5 19.77 21.43 6.13
N SER A 6 20.03 20.43 6.98
CA SER A 6 20.14 20.62 8.43
C SER A 6 21.38 21.44 8.82
N TRP A 7 22.46 21.34 8.03
CA TRP A 7 23.67 22.14 8.22
C TRP A 7 23.41 23.63 8.01
N ARG A 8 22.51 24.00 7.08
CA ARG A 8 22.19 25.42 6.79
C ARG A 8 21.37 26.07 7.90
N GLY A 9 20.42 25.35 8.50
CA GLY A 9 19.67 25.83 9.66
C GLY A 9 20.53 26.00 10.91
N ALA A 10 21.41 25.02 11.19
CA ALA A 10 22.37 25.09 12.29
C ALA A 10 23.43 26.18 12.08
N ALA A 11 23.90 26.38 10.84
CA ALA A 11 24.88 27.43 10.52
C ALA A 11 24.31 28.85 10.72
N VAL A 12 23.05 29.08 10.34
CA VAL A 12 22.39 30.37 10.56
C VAL A 12 22.17 30.63 12.06
N GLY A 13 21.75 29.62 12.82
CA GLY A 13 21.58 29.73 14.27
C GLY A 13 22.89 29.99 15.01
N ALA A 14 23.97 29.28 14.63
CA ALA A 14 25.29 29.46 15.22
C ALA A 14 25.88 30.85 14.93
N GLY A 15 25.71 31.37 13.70
CA GLY A 15 26.17 32.71 13.33
C GLY A 15 25.48 33.82 14.13
N ALA A 16 24.16 33.71 14.34
CA ALA A 16 23.39 34.68 15.12
C ALA A 16 23.79 34.69 16.62
N ALA A 17 24.07 33.53 17.20
CA ALA A 17 24.50 33.42 18.59
C ALA A 17 25.90 34.02 18.84
N VAL A 18 26.85 33.77 17.93
CA VAL A 18 28.21 34.34 18.02
C VAL A 18 28.18 35.86 17.85
N ALA A 19 27.40 36.38 16.89
CA ALA A 19 27.23 37.82 16.70
C ALA A 19 26.63 38.50 17.95
N GLY A 20 25.66 37.86 18.62
CA GLY A 20 25.06 38.40 19.83
C GLY A 20 25.98 38.43 21.04
N LEU A 21 26.83 37.41 21.21
CA LEU A 21 27.84 37.38 22.26
C LEU A 21 28.90 38.49 22.07
N VAL A 22 29.34 38.72 20.83
CA VAL A 22 30.31 39.79 20.51
C VAL A 22 29.73 41.18 20.75
N VAL A 23 28.47 41.42 20.40
CA VAL A 23 27.79 42.71 20.66
C VAL A 23 27.53 42.90 22.16
N GLY A 24 27.16 41.83 22.88
CA GLY A 24 26.93 41.88 24.33
C GLY A 24 28.17 42.24 25.15
N VAL A 25 29.34 41.70 24.78
CA VAL A 25 30.61 41.95 25.47
C VAL A 25 31.20 43.33 25.15
N THR A 26 30.93 43.88 23.96
CA THR A 26 31.52 45.16 23.52
C THR A 26 30.68 46.40 23.86
N ALA A 27 29.36 46.26 24.13
CA ALA A 27 28.43 47.41 24.25
C ALA A 27 28.05 47.85 25.68
N GLY A 28 28.62 47.26 26.74
CA GLY A 28 28.28 47.62 28.13
C GLY A 28 26.84 47.27 28.53
N ALA A 29 26.23 47.99 29.49
CA ALA A 29 24.96 47.62 30.13
C ALA A 29 23.75 47.42 29.17
N GLY A 30 23.80 47.98 27.95
CA GLY A 30 22.79 47.78 26.91
C GLY A 30 22.99 46.54 26.02
N GLY A 31 24.17 45.91 26.03
CA GLY A 31 24.53 44.80 25.14
C GLY A 31 23.80 43.49 25.45
N TRP A 32 23.47 43.24 26.72
CA TRP A 32 22.75 42.04 27.14
C TRP A 32 21.33 41.96 26.59
N ALA A 33 20.67 43.10 26.39
CA ALA A 33 19.35 43.16 25.75
C ALA A 33 19.42 42.70 24.29
N VAL A 34 20.47 43.10 23.57
CA VAL A 34 20.70 42.68 22.17
C VAL A 34 21.06 41.20 22.09
N ALA A 35 21.88 40.71 23.04
CA ALA A 35 22.22 39.29 23.12
C ALA A 35 20.99 38.40 23.39
N LEU A 36 20.08 38.82 24.29
CA LEU A 36 18.83 38.12 24.56
C LEU A 36 17.90 38.10 23.34
N LEU A 37 17.81 39.20 22.59
CA LEU A 37 17.01 39.26 21.37
C LEU A 37 17.54 38.32 20.28
N LEU A 38 18.86 38.24 20.10
CA LEU A 38 19.48 37.32 19.13
C LEU A 38 19.33 35.86 19.54
N ALA A 39 19.45 35.55 20.83
CA ALA A 39 19.18 34.22 21.36
C ALA A 39 17.71 33.82 21.14
N ALA A 40 16.76 34.73 21.42
CA ALA A 40 15.34 34.50 21.17
C ALA A 40 15.04 34.25 19.69
N ALA A 41 15.66 35.03 18.78
CA ALA A 41 15.53 34.82 17.33
C ALA A 41 16.09 33.46 16.89
N ALA A 42 17.23 33.04 17.42
CA ALA A 42 17.82 31.72 17.13
C ALA A 42 16.93 30.57 17.61
N VAL A 43 16.35 30.70 18.81
CA VAL A 43 15.40 29.71 19.36
C VAL A 43 14.13 29.63 18.51
N LEU A 44 13.56 30.77 18.10
CA LEU A 44 12.39 30.79 17.22
C LEU A 44 12.68 30.15 15.86
N GLY A 45 13.86 30.40 15.28
CA GLY A 45 14.29 29.74 14.05
C GLY A 45 14.44 28.22 14.21
N ALA A 46 15.01 27.76 15.33
CA ALA A 46 15.14 26.35 15.65
C ALA A 46 13.77 25.66 15.83
N ILE A 47 12.83 26.32 16.52
CA ILE A 47 11.46 25.81 16.72
C ILE A 47 10.72 25.73 15.37
N ALA A 48 10.79 26.78 14.56
CA ALA A 48 10.15 26.81 13.25
C ALA A 48 10.70 25.70 12.32
N GLY A 49 12.03 25.51 12.33
CA GLY A 49 12.68 24.42 11.60
C GLY A 49 12.28 23.03 12.11
N TRP A 50 12.21 22.85 13.43
CA TRP A 50 11.77 21.58 14.02
C TRP A 50 10.32 21.25 13.68
N MET A 51 9.44 22.25 13.70
CA MET A 51 8.03 22.10 13.32
C MET A 51 7.87 21.66 11.87
N THR A 52 8.62 22.26 10.94
CA THR A 52 8.56 21.89 9.52
C THR A 52 9.10 20.47 9.28
N PHE A 53 10.13 20.06 10.03
CA PHE A 53 10.75 18.75 9.87
C PHE A 53 9.87 17.60 10.38
N ARG A 54 9.16 17.78 11.50
CA ARG A 54 8.35 16.70 12.10
C ARG A 54 7.19 16.21 11.23
N ASN A 55 6.68 17.03 10.32
CA ASN A 55 5.57 16.63 9.44
C ASN A 55 5.99 15.67 8.32
N ALA A 56 7.26 15.68 7.89
CA ALA A 56 7.71 14.83 6.78
C ALA A 56 7.86 13.35 7.20
N GLU A 57 8.29 13.12 8.43
CA GLU A 57 8.63 11.78 8.93
C GLU A 57 7.39 10.93 9.23
N SER A 58 6.25 11.55 9.55
CA SER A 58 4.99 10.83 9.79
C SER A 58 4.35 10.34 8.50
N VAL A 59 4.38 11.13 7.43
CA VAL A 59 3.75 10.77 6.16
C VAL A 59 4.47 9.63 5.46
N VAL A 60 5.81 9.65 5.46
CA VAL A 60 6.61 8.56 4.87
C VAL A 60 6.36 7.25 5.63
N ARG A 61 6.32 7.28 6.97
CA ARG A 61 5.97 6.10 7.77
C ARG A 61 4.54 5.61 7.51
N GLY A 62 3.59 6.54 7.35
CA GLY A 62 2.21 6.21 6.99
C GLY A 62 2.11 5.49 5.65
N ILE A 63 2.82 5.98 4.61
CA ILE A 63 2.90 5.32 3.30
C ILE A 63 3.59 3.96 3.41
N ALA A 64 4.70 3.86 4.14
CA ALA A 64 5.40 2.59 4.31
C ALA A 64 4.52 1.53 4.97
N SER A 65 3.77 1.91 6.02
CA SER A 65 2.79 1.04 6.68
C SER A 65 1.66 0.63 5.74
N ALA A 66 1.07 1.60 5.02
CA ALA A 66 -0.01 1.33 4.07
C ALA A 66 0.46 0.43 2.91
N SER A 67 1.70 0.60 2.44
CA SER A 67 2.30 -0.28 1.43
C SER A 67 2.43 -1.72 1.92
N ASN A 68 2.80 -1.94 3.20
CA ASN A 68 2.90 -3.29 3.75
C ASN A 68 1.52 -3.98 3.78
N ARG A 69 0.49 -3.25 4.21
CA ARG A 69 -0.89 -3.75 4.21
C ARG A 69 -1.44 -3.98 2.80
N LEU A 70 -1.08 -3.12 1.84
CA LEU A 70 -1.39 -3.32 0.42
C LEU A 70 -0.78 -4.61 -0.11
N ALA A 71 0.45 -4.93 0.28
CA ALA A 71 1.14 -6.18 -0.10
C ALA A 71 0.50 -7.42 0.53
N GLU A 72 -0.15 -7.28 1.69
CA GLU A 72 -0.94 -8.33 2.35
C GLU A 72 -2.35 -8.48 1.74
N GLY A 73 -2.71 -7.68 0.73
CA GLY A 73 -3.99 -7.75 0.03
C GLY A 73 -5.08 -6.82 0.59
N GLU A 74 -4.78 -5.98 1.59
CA GLU A 74 -5.74 -5.06 2.20
C GLU A 74 -5.86 -3.75 1.39
N LEU A 75 -6.48 -3.84 0.21
CA LEU A 75 -6.52 -2.78 -0.80
C LEU A 75 -7.45 -1.59 -0.47
N TRP A 76 -8.14 -1.59 0.67
CA TRP A 76 -9.09 -0.53 1.06
C TRP A 76 -8.47 0.57 1.92
N GLU A 77 -7.29 0.36 2.49
CA GLU A 77 -6.66 1.39 3.30
C GLU A 77 -6.15 2.54 2.43
N ARG A 78 -6.26 3.76 2.97
CA ARG A 78 -5.76 4.98 2.34
C ARG A 78 -4.92 5.76 3.32
N VAL A 79 -3.87 6.38 2.80
CA VAL A 79 -3.05 7.28 3.61
C VAL A 79 -3.84 8.58 3.81
N PRO A 80 -3.99 9.07 5.05
CA PRO A 80 -4.70 10.31 5.35
C PRO A 80 -4.14 11.49 4.55
N ALA A 81 -5.00 12.49 4.30
CA ALA A 81 -4.59 13.69 3.58
C ALA A 81 -3.40 14.37 4.29
N SER A 82 -2.29 14.52 3.58
CA SER A 82 -1.14 15.31 4.04
C SER A 82 -1.31 16.78 3.65
N SER A 83 -0.67 17.68 4.37
CA SER A 83 -0.46 19.07 3.97
C SER A 83 0.99 19.28 3.50
N GLY A 84 1.27 20.38 2.80
CA GLY A 84 2.61 20.78 2.40
C GLY A 84 3.22 19.92 1.28
N ALA A 85 4.53 19.68 1.36
CA ALA A 85 5.32 19.08 0.27
C ALA A 85 4.96 17.61 -0.05
N THR A 86 4.23 16.90 0.82
CA THR A 86 3.95 15.47 0.66
C THR A 86 2.57 15.16 0.06
N VAL A 87 1.78 16.20 -0.28
CA VAL A 87 0.43 16.05 -0.87
C VAL A 87 0.46 15.20 -2.14
N GLU A 88 1.41 15.46 -3.03
CA GLU A 88 1.51 14.80 -4.32
C GLU A 88 1.89 13.31 -4.17
N LEU A 89 2.79 13.02 -3.22
CA LEU A 89 3.18 11.64 -2.92
C LEU A 89 2.00 10.83 -2.36
N VAL A 90 1.25 11.39 -1.40
CA VAL A 90 0.04 10.75 -0.85
C VAL A 90 -1.01 10.53 -1.95
N ARG A 91 -1.17 11.51 -2.85
CA ARG A 91 -2.08 11.39 -4.00
C ARG A 91 -1.69 10.26 -4.93
N HIS A 92 -0.41 10.18 -5.32
CA HIS A 92 0.09 9.11 -6.19
C HIS A 92 -0.07 7.73 -5.53
N PHE A 93 0.24 7.62 -4.23
CA PHE A 93 0.04 6.38 -3.49
C PHE A 93 -1.43 5.95 -3.46
N ASN A 94 -2.34 6.85 -3.08
CA ASN A 94 -3.78 6.54 -3.03
C ASN A 94 -4.36 6.24 -4.42
N HIS A 95 -3.86 6.88 -5.48
CA HIS A 95 -4.26 6.58 -6.86
C HIS A 95 -3.82 5.18 -7.29
N MET A 96 -2.58 4.79 -6.98
CA MET A 96 -2.06 3.44 -7.21
C MET A 96 -2.90 2.39 -6.46
N ALA A 97 -3.17 2.60 -5.17
CA ALA A 97 -4.00 1.70 -4.37
C ALA A 97 -5.40 1.50 -4.96
N SER A 98 -6.05 2.59 -5.40
CA SER A 98 -7.35 2.51 -6.08
C SER A 98 -7.29 1.74 -7.40
N ARG A 99 -6.24 1.91 -8.21
CA ARG A 99 -6.10 1.13 -9.45
C ARG A 99 -5.85 -0.35 -9.20
N MET A 100 -5.05 -0.70 -8.20
CA MET A 100 -4.87 -2.11 -7.82
C MET A 100 -6.19 -2.74 -7.38
N GLN A 101 -6.96 -2.03 -6.55
CA GLN A 101 -8.28 -2.50 -6.11
C GLN A 101 -9.24 -2.75 -7.28
N GLU A 102 -9.22 -1.87 -8.28
CA GLU A 102 -10.06 -2.01 -9.47
C GLU A 102 -9.63 -3.19 -10.34
N LEU A 103 -8.32 -3.37 -10.55
CA LEU A 103 -7.80 -4.52 -11.29
C LEU A 103 -8.17 -5.86 -10.64
N VAL A 104 -8.07 -5.96 -9.31
CA VAL A 104 -8.47 -7.17 -8.59
C VAL A 104 -9.96 -7.45 -8.78
N ARG A 105 -10.82 -6.43 -8.63
CA ARG A 105 -12.27 -6.59 -8.87
C ARG A 105 -12.59 -6.98 -10.30
N THR A 106 -11.87 -6.45 -11.28
CA THR A 106 -12.02 -6.83 -12.69
C THR A 106 -11.65 -8.30 -12.88
N ILE A 107 -10.53 -8.75 -12.31
CA ILE A 107 -10.11 -10.16 -12.38
C ILE A 107 -11.16 -11.07 -11.75
N GLU A 108 -11.67 -10.73 -10.56
CA GLU A 108 -12.71 -11.50 -9.87
C GLU A 108 -14.01 -11.56 -10.70
N ALA A 109 -14.42 -10.44 -11.29
CA ALA A 109 -15.60 -10.39 -12.15
C ALA A 109 -15.42 -11.22 -13.44
N ASP A 110 -14.23 -11.17 -14.04
CA ASP A 110 -13.90 -11.96 -15.23
C ASP A 110 -13.87 -13.46 -14.90
N GLN A 111 -13.29 -13.85 -13.76
CA GLN A 111 -13.32 -15.24 -13.28
C GLN A 111 -14.74 -15.73 -13.06
N ALA A 112 -15.57 -14.98 -12.35
CA ALA A 112 -16.97 -15.33 -12.12
C ALA A 112 -17.75 -15.45 -13.45
N ARG A 113 -17.44 -14.58 -14.42
CA ARG A 113 -18.04 -14.66 -15.76
C ARG A 113 -17.61 -15.91 -16.51
N LEU A 114 -16.33 -16.26 -16.48
CA LEU A 114 -15.81 -17.47 -17.13
C LEU A 114 -16.41 -18.73 -16.50
N GLU A 115 -16.50 -18.79 -15.17
CA GLU A 115 -17.15 -19.89 -14.45
C GLU A 115 -18.62 -20.02 -14.84
N ALA A 116 -19.36 -18.90 -14.87
CA ALA A 116 -20.76 -18.91 -15.28
C ALA A 116 -20.95 -19.41 -16.72
N VAL A 117 -20.07 -19.02 -17.65
CA VAL A 117 -20.11 -19.50 -19.04
C VAL A 117 -19.75 -20.98 -19.13
N PHE A 118 -18.72 -21.42 -18.40
CA PHE A 118 -18.32 -22.83 -18.34
C PHE A 118 -19.45 -23.72 -17.80
N ASP A 119 -20.11 -23.29 -16.71
CA ASP A 119 -21.22 -24.01 -16.10
C ASP A 119 -22.51 -23.96 -16.92
N ALA A 120 -22.74 -22.89 -17.69
CA ALA A 120 -23.90 -22.78 -18.60
C ALA A 120 -23.71 -23.53 -19.92
N GLY A 121 -22.51 -24.04 -20.21
CA GLY A 121 -22.22 -24.79 -21.43
C GLY A 121 -23.12 -26.02 -21.59
N THR A 122 -23.64 -26.23 -22.80
CA THR A 122 -24.50 -27.38 -23.12
C THR A 122 -23.71 -28.68 -23.24
N ASP A 123 -22.48 -28.60 -23.73
CA ASP A 123 -21.60 -29.76 -23.88
C ASP A 123 -20.98 -30.15 -22.55
N ALA A 124 -20.86 -31.46 -22.31
CA ALA A 124 -20.19 -31.98 -21.13
C ALA A 124 -18.69 -31.66 -21.20
N MET A 125 -18.19 -30.84 -20.27
CA MET A 125 -16.79 -30.42 -20.20
C MET A 125 -16.15 -30.89 -18.90
N ILE A 126 -15.02 -31.60 -19.04
CA ILE A 126 -14.19 -32.05 -17.92
C ILE A 126 -12.73 -31.68 -18.23
N ALA A 127 -12.07 -31.03 -17.27
CA ALA A 127 -10.62 -30.83 -17.29
C ALA A 127 -9.97 -31.77 -16.29
N VAL A 128 -8.97 -32.53 -16.74
CA VAL A 128 -8.19 -33.46 -15.91
C VAL A 128 -6.76 -32.95 -15.73
N SER A 129 -6.12 -33.31 -14.63
CA SER A 129 -4.69 -33.07 -14.41
C SER A 129 -3.84 -34.19 -15.02
N ASN A 130 -2.51 -34.06 -14.93
CA ASN A 130 -1.56 -35.02 -15.47
C ASN A 130 -1.68 -36.42 -14.84
N ASP A 131 -2.21 -36.51 -13.62
CA ASP A 131 -2.51 -37.74 -12.89
C ASP A 131 -3.91 -38.31 -13.20
N THR A 132 -4.60 -37.77 -14.20
CA THR A 132 -5.98 -38.10 -14.60
C THR A 132 -7.07 -37.73 -13.58
N SER A 133 -6.72 -37.00 -12.52
CA SER A 133 -7.70 -36.47 -11.55
C SER A 133 -8.53 -35.33 -12.15
N ILE A 134 -9.83 -35.32 -11.89
CA ILE A 134 -10.74 -34.26 -12.33
C ILE A 134 -10.43 -32.97 -11.55
N ARG A 135 -10.16 -31.89 -12.29
CA ARG A 135 -9.88 -30.54 -11.77
C ARG A 135 -11.00 -29.55 -12.04
N LEU A 136 -11.73 -29.72 -13.13
CA LEU A 136 -12.92 -28.93 -13.45
C LEU A 136 -13.96 -29.84 -14.09
N VAL A 137 -15.22 -29.58 -13.78
CA VAL A 137 -16.38 -30.27 -14.34
C VAL A 137 -17.51 -29.27 -14.42
N ASN A 138 -18.21 -29.18 -15.55
CA ASN A 138 -19.36 -28.29 -15.70
C ASN A 138 -20.68 -28.99 -15.37
N MET A 139 -21.77 -28.23 -15.23
CA MET A 139 -23.09 -28.78 -14.91
C MET A 139 -23.60 -29.79 -15.96
N ALA A 140 -23.28 -29.61 -17.23
CA ALA A 140 -23.67 -30.57 -18.28
C ALA A 140 -22.99 -31.93 -18.08
N ALA A 141 -21.70 -31.97 -17.74
CA ALA A 141 -20.98 -33.20 -17.43
C ALA A 141 -21.52 -33.89 -16.17
N LEU A 142 -21.81 -33.13 -15.11
CA LEU A 142 -22.42 -33.69 -13.89
C LEU A 142 -23.76 -34.37 -14.18
N ARG A 143 -24.60 -33.73 -15.00
CA ARG A 143 -25.89 -34.30 -15.43
C ARG A 143 -25.72 -35.53 -16.33
N LEU A 144 -24.72 -35.52 -17.21
CA LEU A 144 -24.45 -36.64 -18.10
C LEU A 144 -24.00 -37.89 -17.33
N PHE A 145 -23.09 -37.73 -16.39
CA PHE A 145 -22.55 -38.85 -15.59
C PHE A 145 -23.36 -39.16 -14.32
N GLY A 146 -24.38 -38.36 -14.00
CA GLY A 146 -25.23 -38.59 -12.82
C GLY A 146 -24.53 -38.36 -11.48
N THR A 147 -23.39 -37.66 -11.44
CA THR A 147 -22.57 -37.45 -10.24
C THR A 147 -22.71 -36.03 -9.70
N SER A 148 -22.45 -35.84 -8.41
CA SER A 148 -22.29 -34.49 -7.85
C SER A 148 -20.87 -33.92 -8.08
N ARG A 149 -20.72 -32.60 -7.96
CA ARG A 149 -19.41 -31.94 -8.08
C ARG A 149 -18.45 -32.44 -7.01
N ASP A 150 -18.92 -32.59 -5.77
CA ASP A 150 -18.10 -33.02 -4.64
C ASP A 150 -17.60 -34.46 -4.81
N GLU A 151 -18.38 -35.33 -5.44
CA GLU A 151 -17.98 -36.70 -5.75
C GLU A 151 -17.02 -36.77 -6.94
N ALA A 152 -17.14 -35.88 -7.93
CA ALA A 152 -16.28 -35.89 -9.12
C ALA A 152 -14.89 -35.31 -8.88
N MET A 153 -14.79 -34.25 -8.06
CA MET A 153 -13.56 -33.48 -7.91
C MET A 153 -12.44 -34.29 -7.25
N GLY A 154 -11.24 -34.26 -7.85
CA GLY A 154 -10.06 -34.96 -7.34
C GLY A 154 -10.02 -36.47 -7.58
N ARG A 155 -11.08 -37.09 -8.07
CA ARG A 155 -11.10 -38.51 -8.46
C ARG A 155 -10.59 -38.70 -9.88
N ALA A 156 -10.10 -39.90 -10.18
CA ALA A 156 -9.69 -40.23 -11.54
C ALA A 156 -10.91 -40.27 -12.47
N LEU A 157 -10.80 -39.68 -13.67
CA LEU A 157 -11.91 -39.64 -14.64
C LEU A 157 -12.50 -41.02 -14.91
N ILE A 158 -11.67 -42.06 -14.94
CA ILE A 158 -12.09 -43.43 -15.22
C ILE A 158 -12.98 -44.04 -14.13
N GLU A 159 -12.90 -43.56 -12.88
CA GLU A 159 -13.78 -43.99 -11.81
C GLU A 159 -15.21 -43.49 -12.03
N ILE A 160 -15.35 -42.21 -12.41
CA ILE A 160 -16.66 -41.58 -12.65
C ILE A 160 -17.35 -42.16 -13.88
N VAL A 161 -16.60 -42.40 -14.96
CA VAL A 161 -17.16 -42.99 -16.19
C VAL A 161 -17.61 -44.44 -15.96
N ARG A 162 -16.89 -45.21 -15.14
CA ARG A 162 -17.28 -46.59 -14.83
C ARG A 162 -18.57 -46.70 -14.02
N ASP A 163 -18.81 -45.77 -13.10
CA ASP A 163 -20.03 -45.77 -12.28
C ASP A 163 -21.28 -45.62 -13.17
N TYR A 164 -21.21 -44.74 -14.18
CA TYR A 164 -22.30 -44.49 -15.12
C TYR A 164 -22.68 -45.72 -15.97
N GLU A 165 -21.70 -46.51 -16.45
CA GLU A 165 -21.99 -47.71 -17.26
C GLU A 165 -22.61 -48.85 -16.45
N LEU A 166 -22.49 -48.83 -15.12
CA LEU A 166 -23.06 -49.88 -14.25
C LEU A 166 -24.50 -49.59 -13.84
N ASP A 167 -24.95 -48.32 -13.93
CA ASP A 167 -26.29 -47.87 -13.54
C ASP A 167 -27.23 -47.55 -14.71
N ALA A 168 -26.78 -47.69 -15.97
CA ALA A 168 -27.55 -47.45 -17.20
C ALA A 168 -28.09 -48.73 -17.85
#